data_AF-A0A8H3WEN1-F1
#
_entry.id   AF-A0A8H3WEN1-F1
#
_cell.length_a   1.000
_cell.length_b   1.000
_cell.length_c   1.000
_cell.angle_alpha   90.00
_cell.angle_beta   90.00
_cell.angle_gamma   90.00
#
_symmetry.space_group_name_H-M   'P 1'
#
loop_
_entity.id
_entity.type
_entity.pdbx_description
1 polymer ?
#
loop_
_entity_poly.entity_id
_entity_poly.type
_entity_poly.pdbx_seq_one_letter_code
_entity_poly.pdbx_strand_id
1 'polypeptide(L)'
;MLRQYIWKDSYPQDITPSLLKSNSPEIARDHTSHCIDTLRQALMCTGDVTPYLVYKKKDSEASGAPIREDFQASHKCRKFPKLLDWVKRNGVALSLKSVSKNV
;
A
#
# COMPACT_ATOMS: atom_id res chain seq x y z
N MET A 1 6.62 1.16 -15.40
CA MET A 1 7.75 1.94 -14.83
C MET A 1 8.47 1.22 -13.70
N LEU A 2 8.08 1.32 -12.41
CA LEU A 2 8.86 0.70 -11.31
C LEU A 2 9.09 -0.81 -11.48
N ARG A 3 8.03 -1.55 -11.83
CA ARG A 3 8.14 -2.99 -12.10
C ARG A 3 9.07 -3.30 -13.28
N GLN A 4 9.04 -2.49 -14.33
CA GLN A 4 9.93 -2.63 -15.49
C GLN A 4 11.37 -2.22 -15.19
N TYR A 5 11.60 -1.30 -14.24
CA TYR A 5 12.94 -0.98 -13.76
C TYR A 5 13.55 -2.14 -12.96
N ILE A 6 12.77 -2.74 -12.05
CA ILE A 6 13.22 -3.87 -11.20
C ILE A 6 13.43 -5.14 -12.05
N TRP A 7 12.51 -5.42 -12.97
CA TRP A 7 12.50 -6.66 -13.77
C TRP A 7 12.86 -6.38 -15.23
N LYS A 8 13.84 -5.52 -15.48
CA LYS A 8 14.18 -5.04 -16.83
C LYS A 8 14.38 -6.17 -17.83
N ASP A 9 15.06 -7.24 -17.42
CA ASP A 9 15.37 -8.40 -18.27
C ASP A 9 14.14 -9.27 -18.56
N SER A 10 13.06 -9.13 -17.79
CA SER A 10 11.81 -9.86 -17.98
C SER A 10 10.83 -9.16 -18.92
N TYR A 11 11.15 -7.95 -19.42
CA TYR A 11 10.28 -7.18 -20.30
C TYR A 11 10.88 -7.04 -21.71
N PRO A 12 10.05 -7.20 -22.77
CA PRO A 12 10.45 -6.89 -24.13
C PRO A 12 10.96 -5.44 -24.29
N GLN A 13 12.01 -5.27 -25.10
CA GLN A 13 12.69 -3.98 -25.28
C GLN A 13 11.88 -2.96 -26.12
N ASP A 14 10.85 -3.40 -26.81
CA ASP A 14 9.92 -2.60 -27.60
C ASP A 14 8.86 -1.91 -26.74
N ILE A 15 8.42 -2.56 -25.65
CA ILE A 15 7.46 -1.98 -24.69
C ILE A 15 8.14 -1.25 -23.52
N THR A 16 9.46 -1.30 -23.45
CA THR A 16 10.24 -0.63 -22.41
C THR A 16 10.24 0.88 -22.65
N PRO A 17 9.78 1.68 -21.68
CA PRO A 17 9.70 3.13 -21.85
C PRO A 17 11.05 3.76 -22.16
N SER A 18 11.06 4.79 -23.01
CA SER A 18 12.27 5.53 -23.40
C SER A 18 13.08 6.00 -22.18
N LEU A 19 12.38 6.32 -21.09
CA LEU A 19 13.00 6.70 -19.82
C LEU A 19 13.97 5.64 -19.27
N LEU A 20 13.69 4.35 -19.48
CA LEU A 20 14.50 3.21 -19.04
C LEU A 20 15.45 2.68 -20.12
N LYS A 21 15.16 2.95 -21.40
CA LYS A 21 15.88 2.42 -22.57
C LYS A 21 16.94 3.37 -23.11
N SER A 22 16.63 4.65 -23.17
CA SER A 22 17.40 5.65 -23.93
C SER A 22 18.21 6.61 -23.06
N ASN A 23 18.16 6.45 -21.73
CA ASN A 23 18.89 7.28 -20.77
C ASN A 23 20.06 6.54 -20.13
N SER A 24 20.97 7.31 -19.52
CA SER A 24 22.02 6.72 -18.70
C SER A 24 21.44 5.98 -17.48
N PRO A 25 22.17 4.99 -16.91
CA PRO A 25 21.75 4.29 -15.71
C PRO A 25 21.43 5.23 -14.54
N GLU A 26 22.17 6.33 -14.40
CA GLU A 26 21.96 7.34 -13.34
C GLU A 26 20.62 8.04 -13.50
N ILE A 27 20.29 8.50 -14.72
CA ILE A 27 19.02 9.17 -15.01
C ILE A 27 17.85 8.21 -14.78
N ALA A 28 17.98 6.94 -15.21
CA ALA A 28 16.94 5.94 -14.98
C ALA A 28 16.71 5.65 -13.49
N ARG A 29 17.79 5.62 -12.70
CA ARG A 29 17.72 5.46 -11.24
C ARG A 29 17.05 6.67 -10.58
N ASP A 30 17.42 7.89 -10.95
CA ASP A 30 16.88 9.10 -10.34
C ASP A 30 15.37 9.25 -10.62
N HIS A 31 14.92 8.94 -11.83
CA HIS A 31 13.50 8.90 -12.16
C HIS A 31 12.75 7.83 -11.35
N THR A 32 13.32 6.64 -11.21
CA THR A 32 12.74 5.57 -10.39
C THR A 32 12.65 6.00 -8.92
N SER A 33 13.70 6.65 -8.41
CA SER A 33 13.75 7.19 -7.04
C SER A 33 12.64 8.23 -6.80
N HIS A 34 12.45 9.15 -7.74
CA HIS A 34 11.34 10.11 -7.69
C HIS A 34 9.97 9.41 -7.61
N CYS A 35 9.72 8.38 -8.44
CA CYS A 35 8.47 7.62 -8.37
C CYS A 35 8.27 6.93 -7.01
N ILE A 36 9.34 6.37 -6.42
CA ILE A 36 9.29 5.78 -5.07
C ILE A 36 8.94 6.86 -4.04
N ASP A 37 9.52 8.05 -4.14
CA ASP A 37 9.21 9.15 -3.24
C ASP A 37 7.76 9.62 -3.38
N THR A 38 7.24 9.71 -4.61
CA THR A 38 5.82 10.02 -4.85
C THR A 38 4.90 8.99 -4.21
N LEU A 39 5.18 7.69 -4.35
CA LEU A 39 4.41 6.64 -3.69
C LEU A 39 4.48 6.73 -2.17
N ARG A 40 5.68 6.98 -1.62
CA ARG A 40 5.88 7.22 -0.19
C ARG A 40 5.00 8.37 0.29
N GLN A 41 5.02 9.52 -0.39
CA GLN A 41 4.20 10.67 -0.05
C GLN A 41 2.69 10.36 -0.13
N ALA A 42 2.25 9.69 -1.19
CA ALA A 42 0.85 9.30 -1.36
C ALA A 42 0.38 8.39 -0.21
N LEU A 43 1.17 7.37 0.16
CA LEU A 43 0.87 6.48 1.28
C LEU A 43 0.83 7.24 2.62
N MET A 44 1.74 8.18 2.83
CA MET A 44 1.74 9.02 4.03
C MET A 44 0.50 9.89 4.14
N CYS A 45 0.01 10.43 3.02
CA CYS A 45 -1.18 11.28 2.98
C CYS A 45 -2.48 10.48 3.09
N THR A 46 -2.52 9.27 2.54
CA THR A 46 -3.74 8.46 2.41
C THR A 46 -3.87 7.37 3.47
N GLY A 47 -2.83 7.06 4.25
CA GLY A 47 -2.87 5.95 5.23
C GLY A 47 -3.98 6.10 6.26
N ASP A 48 -5.03 5.29 6.17
CA ASP A 48 -6.30 5.45 6.90
C ASP A 48 -6.39 4.65 8.20
N VAL A 49 -7.00 5.26 9.21
CA VAL A 49 -7.30 4.66 10.52
C VAL A 49 -8.76 4.87 10.93
N THR A 50 -9.60 5.30 10.00
CA THR A 50 -11.03 5.50 10.23
C THR A 50 -11.66 4.14 10.58
N PRO A 51 -12.26 3.98 11.77
CA PRO A 51 -12.94 2.74 12.11
C PRO A 51 -14.14 2.54 11.17
N TYR A 52 -14.24 1.36 10.57
CA TYR A 52 -15.45 0.96 9.86
C TYR A 52 -16.51 0.56 10.88
N LEU A 53 -17.64 1.27 10.86
CA LEU A 53 -18.81 0.85 11.63
C LEU A 53 -19.52 -0.28 10.92
N VAL A 54 -20.09 -1.17 11.72
CA VAL A 54 -20.69 -2.40 11.27
C VAL A 54 -22.04 -2.52 11.95
N TYR A 55 -23.13 -2.39 11.18
CA TYR A 55 -24.49 -2.37 11.72
C TYR A 55 -25.13 -3.74 11.72
N LYS A 56 -25.70 -4.12 12.87
CA LYS A 56 -26.58 -5.29 12.99
C LYS A 56 -27.99 -4.91 12.54
N LYS A 57 -28.56 -5.66 11.60
CA LYS A 57 -29.93 -5.44 11.12
C LYS A 57 -30.92 -5.89 12.21
N LYS A 58 -31.88 -5.02 12.55
CA LYS A 58 -32.82 -5.19 13.68
C LYS A 58 -33.73 -6.43 13.56
N ASP A 59 -34.02 -6.88 12.33
CA ASP A 59 -35.00 -7.94 12.04
C ASP A 59 -34.39 -9.15 11.29
N SER A 60 -33.15 -9.53 11.59
CA SER A 60 -32.54 -10.75 11.02
C SER A 60 -32.92 -12.00 11.81
N GLU A 61 -34.21 -12.29 11.90
CA GLU A 61 -34.65 -13.65 12.20
C GLU A 61 -34.51 -14.52 10.92
N ALA A 62 -33.84 -15.66 11.10
CA ALA A 62 -33.84 -16.83 10.24
C ALA A 62 -33.20 -16.80 8.83
N SER A 63 -32.70 -15.69 8.28
CA SER A 63 -32.15 -15.69 6.90
C SER A 63 -30.77 -15.01 6.73
N GLY A 64 -29.77 -15.51 7.46
CA GLY A 64 -28.39 -15.78 6.98
C GLY A 64 -27.57 -14.78 6.14
N ALA A 65 -27.94 -13.51 5.96
CA ALA A 65 -27.20 -12.56 5.11
C ALA A 65 -26.96 -11.19 5.78
N PRO A 66 -25.82 -10.54 5.50
CA PRO A 66 -24.87 -10.22 6.55
C PRO A 66 -24.87 -8.73 6.87
N ILE A 67 -24.51 -8.41 8.10
CA ILE A 67 -23.65 -7.28 8.47
C ILE A 67 -23.53 -6.17 7.41
N ARG A 68 -24.07 -4.96 7.66
CA ARG A 68 -23.92 -3.81 6.73
C ARG A 68 -22.80 -2.88 7.20
N GLU A 69 -21.77 -2.70 6.39
CA GLU A 69 -20.66 -1.80 6.69
C GLU A 69 -21.00 -0.34 6.36
N ASP A 70 -20.42 0.57 7.15
CA ASP A 70 -20.50 2.01 6.92
C ASP A 70 -19.33 2.49 6.06
N PHE A 71 -19.55 2.55 4.74
CA PHE A 71 -18.61 3.16 3.80
C PHE A 71 -18.71 4.70 3.76
N GLN A 72 -19.63 5.32 4.51
CA GLN A 72 -19.79 6.77 4.59
C GLN A 72 -19.08 7.38 5.80
N ALA A 73 -18.28 6.58 6.53
CA ALA A 73 -17.53 7.07 7.67
C ALA A 73 -16.62 8.25 7.28
N SER A 74 -16.72 9.34 8.03
CA SER A 74 -15.93 10.54 7.78
C SER A 74 -14.44 10.28 8.03
N HIS A 75 -13.66 10.28 6.96
CA HIS A 75 -12.21 10.20 7.04
C HIS A 75 -11.62 11.50 7.61
N LYS A 76 -10.53 11.38 8.38
CA LYS A 76 -9.81 12.53 8.95
C LYS A 76 -8.35 12.52 8.55
N CYS A 77 -7.77 13.63 8.13
CA CYS A 77 -6.32 13.73 7.88
C CYS A 77 -5.52 13.45 9.18
N ARG A 78 -4.42 12.69 9.06
CA ARG A 78 -3.65 12.16 10.19
C ARG A 78 -2.20 12.59 10.09
N LYS A 79 -1.58 12.87 11.23
CA LYS A 79 -0.14 13.15 11.30
C LYS A 79 0.60 11.81 11.14
N PHE A 80 1.14 11.53 9.95
CA PHE A 80 1.82 10.28 9.65
C PHE A 80 2.88 9.85 10.71
N PRO A 81 3.71 10.75 11.29
CA PRO A 81 4.64 10.35 12.35
C PRO A 81 3.95 9.71 13.56
N LYS A 82 2.77 10.19 13.97
CA LYS A 82 2.01 9.61 15.08
C LYS A 82 1.51 8.19 14.77
N LEU A 83 1.17 7.92 13.51
CA LEU A 83 0.80 6.58 13.06
C LEU A 83 2.00 5.63 13.19
N LEU A 84 3.18 6.05 12.71
CA LEU A 84 4.41 5.26 12.84
C LEU A 84 4.76 4.97 14.29
N ASP A 85 4.66 5.96 15.18
CA ASP A 85 4.94 5.78 16.60
C ASP A 85 3.97 4.80 17.28
N TRP A 86 2.72 4.77 16.84
CA TRP A 86 1.75 3.79 17.32
C TRP A 86 2.09 2.38 16.82
N VAL A 87 2.39 2.22 15.52
CA VAL A 87 2.76 0.92 14.94
C VAL A 87 4.04 0.37 15.55
N LYS A 88 5.05 1.20 15.82
CA LYS A 88 6.29 0.76 16.49
C LYS A 88 6.05 0.25 17.91
N ARG A 89 5.08 0.83 18.64
CA ARG A 89 4.76 0.45 20.02
C ARG A 89 3.83 -0.75 20.12
N ASN A 90 2.94 -0.93 19.15
CA ASN A 90 1.83 -1.91 19.22
C ASN A 90 1.90 -2.99 18.14
N GLY A 91 2.75 -2.83 17.13
CA GLY A 91 2.87 -3.76 16.01
C GLY A 91 3.61 -5.04 16.40
N VAL A 92 3.23 -6.15 15.77
CA VAL A 92 3.94 -7.43 15.89
C VAL A 92 5.09 -7.44 14.89
N ALA A 93 6.33 -7.38 15.37
CA ALA A 93 7.50 -7.54 14.52
C ALA A 93 7.65 -9.02 14.14
N LEU A 94 7.30 -9.37 12.90
CA LEU A 94 7.59 -10.70 12.36
C LEU A 94 9.06 -10.76 11.92
N SER A 95 9.76 -11.82 12.33
CA SER A 95 11.07 -12.11 11.78
C SER A 95 10.92 -12.67 10.36
N LEU A 96 11.82 -12.30 9.43
CA LEU A 96 11.84 -12.95 8.12
C LEU A 96 12.00 -14.49 8.24
N LYS A 97 12.70 -14.96 9.28
CA LYS A 97 12.82 -16.39 9.60
C LYS A 97 11.49 -17.03 10.03
N SER A 98 10.57 -16.27 10.64
CA SER A 98 9.26 -16.79 11.04
C SER A 98 8.25 -16.83 9.88
N VAL A 99 8.43 -15.98 8.86
CA VAL A 99 7.59 -15.99 7.65
C VAL A 99 7.97 -17.13 6.71
N SER A 100 9.28 -17.42 6.59
CA SER A 100 9.80 -18.50 5.72
C SER A 100 9.47 -19.92 6.19
N LYS A 101 9.01 -20.15 7.42
CA LYS A 101 8.70 -21.49 7.93
C LYS A 101 7.29 -21.98 7.57
N ASN A 102 6.45 -21.12 6.99
CA ASN A 102 5.04 -21.40 6.67
C ASN A 102 4.74 -21.35 5.16
N VAL A 103 5.78 -21.42 4.33
CA VAL A 103 5.71 -21.59 2.86
C VAL A 103 6.54 -22.81 2.51
#